data_AF-A0A820FF54-F1
#
_entry.id   AF-A0A820FF54-F1
#
_cell.length_a   1.000
_cell.length_b   1.000
_cell.length_c   1.000
_cell.angle_alpha   90.00
_cell.angle_beta   90.00
_cell.angle_gamma   90.00
#
_symmetry.space_group_name_H-M   'P 1'
#
loop_
_entity.id
_entity.type
_entity.pdbx_description
1 polymer ?
#
loop_
_entity_poly.entity_id
_entity_poly.type
_entity_poly.pdbx_seq_one_letter_code
_entity_poly.pdbx_strand_id
1 'polypeptide(L)'
;SYVAKSILSQSAPVCDDVFKCQQKSKNFDRLSLWNEKISSIYMNVNELQFMNWGYADLDEHIDDNSGYYSKKLYQQVLANISLTDQNVLEVDCGRGAGAAWCTRTYAPHSYVGIDPSRDVINLCEQTYSTIPRLSFMIADPKPYLSLQNESMDV
;
A
#
# COMPACT_ATOMS: atom_id res chain seq x y z
N SER A 1 4.51 20.38 13.92
CA SER A 1 5.88 20.82 13.62
C SER A 1 6.85 19.75 14.08
N TYR A 2 7.93 19.49 13.31
CA TYR A 2 9.01 18.48 13.50
C TYR A 2 8.62 17.04 13.12
N VAL A 3 9.26 16.27 12.20
CA VAL A 3 10.40 16.38 11.27
C VAL A 3 10.04 15.45 10.08
N ALA A 4 9.94 15.90 8.84
CA ALA A 4 10.96 15.59 7.81
C ALA A 4 10.90 16.67 6.72
N LYS A 5 11.71 17.72 6.90
CA LYS A 5 11.87 18.83 5.96
C LYS A 5 13.20 18.80 5.22
N SER A 6 14.00 17.73 5.32
CA SER A 6 15.39 17.72 4.83
C SER A 6 15.65 16.92 3.55
N ILE A 7 14.66 16.22 2.96
CA ILE A 7 14.88 15.46 1.71
C ILE A 7 14.26 16.14 0.47
N LEU A 8 13.37 17.12 0.65
CA LEU A 8 12.68 17.80 -0.47
C LEU A 8 13.42 19.02 -1.06
N SER A 9 14.70 19.25 -0.73
CA SER A 9 15.42 20.42 -1.26
C SER A 9 16.09 20.21 -2.62
N GLN A 10 15.94 19.04 -3.27
CA GLN A 10 16.55 18.78 -4.59
C GLN A 10 15.66 18.00 -5.58
N SER A 11 14.35 18.18 -5.56
CA SER A 11 13.49 17.65 -6.63
C SER A 11 13.06 18.75 -7.59
N ALA A 12 13.44 18.56 -8.87
CA ALA A 12 13.02 19.30 -10.06
C ALA A 12 11.52 19.64 -10.08
N PRO A 13 11.09 20.70 -10.79
CA PRO A 13 9.70 21.15 -10.73
C PRO A 13 8.77 20.03 -11.20
N VAL A 14 7.92 19.56 -10.28
CA VAL A 14 6.79 18.69 -10.60
C VAL A 14 5.89 19.52 -11.52
N CYS A 15 5.80 19.12 -12.79
CA CYS A 15 4.96 19.76 -13.78
C CYS A 15 3.49 19.71 -13.31
N ASP A 16 2.85 20.87 -13.21
CA ASP A 16 1.47 21.09 -12.74
C ASP A 16 0.37 20.36 -13.57
N ASP A 17 0.75 19.64 -14.63
CA ASP A 17 -0.17 19.03 -15.57
C ASP A 17 -0.80 17.72 -15.08
N VAL A 18 -0.18 17.01 -14.13
CA VAL A 18 -0.69 15.71 -13.64
C VAL A 18 -1.95 15.87 -12.79
N PHE A 19 -2.11 17.01 -12.09
CA PHE A 19 -3.29 17.27 -11.24
C PHE A 19 -4.52 17.80 -12.00
N LYS A 20 -4.40 18.16 -13.28
CA LYS A 20 -5.52 18.69 -14.09
C LYS A 20 -6.33 17.63 -14.84
N CYS A 21 -5.90 16.37 -14.83
CA CYS A 21 -6.61 15.28 -15.53
C CYS A 21 -7.91 14.81 -14.83
N GLN A 22 -8.24 15.31 -13.64
CA GLN A 22 -9.45 14.90 -12.91
C GLN A 22 -10.64 15.87 -13.03
N GLN A 23 -10.50 17.01 -13.70
CA GLN A 23 -11.61 17.94 -13.85
C GLN A 23 -11.78 18.45 -15.28
N LYS A 24 -12.47 17.65 -16.09
CA LYS A 24 -13.61 18.03 -16.96
C LYS A 24 -13.72 17.05 -18.13
N SER A 25 -14.68 16.14 -18.04
CA SER A 25 -15.33 15.58 -19.22
C SER A 25 -16.82 15.48 -18.94
N LYS A 26 -17.61 16.31 -19.63
CA LYS A 26 -19.08 16.32 -19.59
C LYS A 26 -19.70 15.33 -20.57
N ASN A 27 -19.03 14.21 -20.85
CA ASN A 27 -19.57 13.11 -21.67
C ASN A 27 -19.63 11.84 -20.80
N PHE A 28 -20.65 11.82 -19.94
CA PHE A 28 -20.95 10.83 -18.91
C PHE A 28 -21.67 9.63 -19.53
N ASP A 29 -20.90 8.58 -19.87
CA ASP A 29 -21.40 7.19 -19.96
C ASP A 29 -20.22 6.22 -20.08
N ARG A 30 -19.17 6.61 -20.82
CA ARG A 30 -17.93 5.82 -20.89
C ARG A 30 -17.07 5.93 -19.64
N LEU A 31 -17.07 7.08 -18.97
CA LEU A 31 -16.32 7.29 -17.72
C LEU A 31 -16.90 6.51 -16.55
N SER A 32 -18.23 6.43 -16.42
CA SER A 32 -18.88 5.61 -15.40
C SER A 32 -18.63 4.13 -15.64
N LEU A 33 -18.82 3.64 -16.87
CA LEU A 33 -18.52 2.25 -17.23
C LEU A 33 -17.02 1.92 -17.07
N TRP A 34 -16.13 2.86 -17.39
CA TRP A 34 -14.70 2.70 -17.17
C TRP A 34 -14.37 2.71 -15.67
N ASN A 35 -14.98 3.60 -14.88
CA ASN A 35 -14.81 3.63 -13.43
C ASN A 35 -15.37 2.37 -12.75
N GLU A 36 -16.52 1.86 -13.18
CA GLU A 36 -17.10 0.62 -12.67
C GLU A 36 -16.22 -0.57 -13.03
N LYS A 37 -15.73 -0.66 -14.27
CA LYS A 37 -14.85 -1.74 -14.72
C LYS A 37 -13.47 -1.68 -14.06
N ILE A 38 -12.91 -0.49 -13.91
CA ILE A 38 -11.67 -0.29 -13.16
C ILE A 38 -11.90 -0.61 -11.69
N SER A 39 -13.03 -0.21 -11.11
CA SER A 39 -13.40 -0.54 -9.71
C SER A 39 -13.58 -2.05 -9.53
N SER A 40 -14.16 -2.77 -10.49
CA SER A 40 -14.32 -4.23 -10.40
C SER A 40 -12.99 -4.95 -10.49
N ILE A 41 -12.09 -4.54 -11.40
CA ILE A 41 -10.70 -5.02 -11.45
C ILE A 41 -9.97 -4.60 -10.15
N TYR A 42 -10.31 -3.43 -9.63
CA TYR A 42 -9.70 -2.88 -8.44
C TYR A 42 -10.10 -3.63 -7.16
N MET A 43 -11.30 -4.19 -7.10
CA MET A 43 -11.75 -4.98 -5.97
C MET A 43 -11.52 -6.49 -6.18
N ASN A 44 -10.98 -6.89 -7.33
CA ASN A 44 -10.64 -8.28 -7.62
C ASN A 44 -9.18 -8.59 -7.27
N VAL A 45 -8.94 -9.10 -6.06
CA VAL A 45 -7.62 -9.53 -5.60
C VAL A 45 -7.02 -10.66 -6.44
N ASN A 46 -7.82 -11.46 -7.15
CA ASN A 46 -7.27 -12.51 -8.02
C ASN A 46 -6.64 -11.93 -9.30
N GLU A 47 -7.08 -10.75 -9.72
CA GLU A 47 -6.54 -10.06 -10.89
C GLU A 47 -5.39 -9.12 -10.54
N LEU A 48 -5.46 -8.47 -9.37
CA LEU A 48 -4.46 -7.50 -8.95
C LEU A 48 -4.31 -7.49 -7.42
N GLN A 49 -3.27 -8.17 -6.93
CA GLN A 49 -2.96 -8.25 -5.50
C GLN A 49 -2.17 -7.03 -5.02
N PHE A 50 -1.10 -6.69 -5.74
CA PHE A 50 -0.24 -5.56 -5.43
C PHE A 50 -0.64 -4.35 -6.26
N MET A 51 -0.74 -3.18 -5.61
CA MET A 51 -0.95 -1.90 -6.28
C MET A 51 0.19 -0.91 -6.07
N ASN A 52 1.15 -1.27 -5.21
CA ASN A 52 2.33 -0.45 -5.04
C ASN A 52 3.21 -0.53 -6.30
N TRP A 53 3.97 0.54 -6.49
CA TRP A 53 5.04 0.56 -7.47
C TRP A 53 6.03 -0.57 -7.23
N GLY A 54 6.65 -1.03 -8.31
CA GLY A 54 7.73 -2.01 -8.24
C GLY A 54 9.10 -1.33 -8.14
N TYR A 55 10.08 -2.07 -7.62
CA TYR A 55 11.49 -1.71 -7.74
C TYR A 55 12.17 -2.66 -8.73
N ALA A 56 12.91 -2.12 -9.70
CA ALA A 56 13.71 -2.89 -10.65
C ALA A 56 15.10 -2.28 -10.77
N ASP A 57 16.14 -3.10 -10.93
CA ASP A 57 17.48 -2.60 -11.25
C ASP A 57 17.57 -2.23 -12.74
N LEU A 58 18.50 -1.33 -13.09
CA LEU A 58 18.61 -0.77 -14.45
C LEU A 58 18.81 -1.84 -15.53
N ASP A 59 19.54 -2.91 -15.20
CA ASP A 59 19.90 -3.99 -16.13
C ASP A 59 19.12 -5.30 -15.87
N GLU A 60 18.03 -5.22 -15.10
CA GLU A 60 17.25 -6.40 -14.73
C GLU A 60 16.35 -6.87 -15.88
N HIS A 61 16.33 -8.19 -16.10
CA HIS A 61 15.39 -8.79 -17.04
C HIS A 61 13.96 -8.70 -16.52
N ILE A 62 13.00 -8.54 -17.44
CA ILE A 62 11.58 -8.51 -17.10
C ILE A 62 11.16 -9.87 -16.56
N ASP A 63 10.70 -9.89 -15.30
CA ASP A 63 10.05 -11.04 -14.68
C ASP A 63 8.54 -10.84 -14.74
N ASP A 64 7.84 -11.80 -15.34
CA ASP A 64 6.37 -11.82 -15.49
C ASP A 64 5.66 -12.41 -14.25
N ASN A 65 6.41 -12.79 -13.21
CA ASN A 65 5.83 -13.27 -11.97
C ASN A 65 5.09 -12.13 -11.26
N SER A 66 3.78 -12.30 -11.11
CA SER A 66 2.89 -11.31 -10.50
C SER A 66 3.39 -10.87 -9.11
N GLY A 67 3.58 -9.56 -8.98
CA GLY A 67 4.05 -8.91 -7.75
C GLY A 67 5.55 -9.06 -7.46
N TYR A 68 6.37 -9.60 -8.37
CA TYR A 68 7.83 -9.69 -8.18
C TYR A 68 8.44 -8.34 -7.81
N TYR A 69 8.27 -7.34 -8.69
CA TYR A 69 8.82 -6.01 -8.47
C TYR A 69 8.21 -5.30 -7.26
N SER A 70 6.93 -5.53 -6.99
CA SER A 70 6.25 -4.98 -5.82
C SER A 70 6.89 -5.50 -4.52
N LYS A 71 7.16 -6.80 -4.42
CA LYS A 71 7.86 -7.41 -3.28
C LYS A 71 9.30 -6.91 -3.19
N LYS A 72 9.98 -6.75 -4.33
CA LYS A 72 11.34 -6.21 -4.38
C LYS A 72 11.42 -4.80 -3.79
N LEU A 73 10.40 -3.95 -4.01
CA LEU A 73 10.35 -2.65 -3.35
C LEU A 73 10.32 -2.78 -1.82
N TYR A 74 9.49 -3.67 -1.26
CA TYR A 74 9.50 -3.93 0.18
C TYR A 74 10.86 -4.43 0.67
N GLN A 75 11.52 -5.32 -0.08
CA GLN A 75 12.87 -5.79 0.27
C GLN A 75 13.88 -4.63 0.36
N GLN A 76 13.83 -3.67 -0.55
CA GLN A 76 14.72 -2.50 -0.52
C GLN A 76 14.43 -1.58 0.68
N VAL A 77 13.16 -1.31 0.95
CA VAL A 77 12.74 -0.45 2.07
C VAL A 77 13.11 -1.09 3.41
N LEU A 78 12.93 -2.41 3.53
CA LEU A 78 13.16 -3.16 4.76
C LEU A 78 14.59 -3.71 4.89
N ALA A 79 15.50 -3.42 3.95
CA ALA A 79 16.82 -4.05 3.85
C ALA A 79 17.66 -3.95 5.15
N ASN A 80 17.48 -2.87 5.91
CA ASN A 80 18.22 -2.60 7.15
C ASN A 80 17.32 -2.63 8.41
N ILE A 81 16.11 -3.18 8.30
CA ILE A 81 15.13 -3.23 9.39
C ILE A 81 14.77 -4.69 9.66
N SER A 82 15.06 -5.16 10.87
CA SER A 82 14.57 -6.47 11.32
C SER A 82 13.14 -6.34 11.79
N LEU A 83 12.22 -7.11 11.20
CA LEU A 83 10.82 -7.17 11.66
C LEU A 83 10.56 -8.32 12.64
N THR A 84 11.54 -9.21 12.88
CA THR A 84 11.38 -10.32 13.82
C THR A 84 11.05 -9.80 15.22
N ASP A 85 9.99 -10.36 15.82
CA ASP A 85 9.46 -9.98 17.13
C ASP A 85 8.99 -8.51 17.27
N GLN A 86 8.85 -7.77 16.17
CA GLN A 86 8.34 -6.39 16.17
C GLN A 86 6.82 -6.32 15.99
N ASN A 87 6.21 -5.25 16.50
CA ASN A 87 4.85 -4.82 16.19
C ASN A 87 4.91 -3.80 15.04
N VAL A 88 4.35 -4.17 13.88
CA VAL A 88 4.46 -3.39 12.64
C VAL A 88 3.13 -2.75 12.28
N LEU A 89 3.15 -1.48 11.89
CA LEU A 89 2.00 -0.77 11.36
C LEU A 89 2.24 -0.32 9.92
N GLU A 90 1.42 -0.80 8.98
CA GLU A 90 1.43 -0.31 7.60
C GLU A 90 0.31 0.70 7.38
N VAL A 91 0.69 1.96 7.14
CA VAL A 91 -0.24 3.05 6.82
C VAL A 91 -0.54 3.05 5.33
N ASP A 92 -1.83 3.12 4.98
CA ASP A 92 -2.32 3.04 3.60
C ASP A 92 -1.98 1.67 2.98
N CYS A 93 -2.41 0.60 3.67
CA CYS A 93 -2.07 -0.77 3.31
C CYS A 93 -2.71 -1.24 1.99
N GLY A 94 -3.64 -0.47 1.44
CA GLY A 94 -4.38 -0.81 0.23
C GLY A 94 -4.98 -2.20 0.36
N ARG A 95 -4.87 -3.02 -0.70
CA ARG A 95 -5.41 -4.38 -0.73
C ARG A 95 -4.67 -5.39 0.14
N GLY A 96 -3.69 -4.99 0.96
CA GLY A 96 -3.08 -5.86 1.97
C GLY A 96 -2.11 -6.93 1.47
N ALA A 97 -1.82 -7.01 0.16
CA ALA A 97 -0.87 -8.00 -0.37
C ALA A 97 0.56 -7.78 0.13
N GLY A 98 0.97 -6.51 0.30
CA GLY A 98 2.23 -6.11 0.92
C GLY A 98 2.35 -6.61 2.35
N ALA A 99 1.44 -6.16 3.22
CA ALA A 99 1.28 -6.64 4.59
C ALA A 99 1.33 -8.18 4.68
N ALA A 100 0.52 -8.86 3.87
CA ALA A 100 0.43 -10.32 3.83
C ALA A 100 1.72 -11.01 3.38
N TRP A 101 2.49 -10.39 2.50
CA TRP A 101 3.80 -10.89 2.09
C TRP A 101 4.85 -10.63 3.17
N CYS A 102 4.89 -9.44 3.76
CA CYS A 102 5.79 -9.07 4.85
C CYS A 102 5.59 -9.99 6.07
N THR A 103 4.36 -10.22 6.50
CA THR A 103 4.06 -11.09 7.65
C THR A 103 4.54 -12.53 7.42
N ARG A 104 4.34 -13.08 6.22
CA ARG A 104 4.82 -14.43 5.88
C ARG A 104 6.34 -14.52 5.77
N THR A 105 6.97 -13.49 5.24
CA THR A 105 8.40 -13.47 4.93
C THR A 105 9.24 -13.24 6.18
N TYR A 106 8.83 -12.31 7.04
CA TYR A 106 9.63 -11.85 8.18
C TYR A 106 9.09 -12.29 9.55
N ALA A 107 7.88 -12.85 9.60
CA ALA A 107 7.25 -13.39 10.81
C ALA A 107 7.34 -12.46 12.04
N PRO A 108 6.84 -11.21 11.95
CA PRO A 108 6.84 -10.27 13.07
C PRO A 108 6.01 -10.76 14.26
N HIS A 109 6.05 -10.05 15.39
CA HIS A 109 5.15 -10.32 16.52
C HIS A 109 3.70 -10.00 16.14
N SER A 110 3.48 -8.82 15.55
CA SER A 110 2.19 -8.41 14.99
C SER A 110 2.39 -7.52 13.75
N TYR A 111 1.43 -7.54 12.84
CA TYR A 111 1.40 -6.69 11.66
C TYR A 111 -0.03 -6.16 11.46
N VAL A 112 -0.20 -4.85 11.51
CA VAL A 112 -1.49 -4.18 11.36
C VAL A 112 -1.47 -3.31 10.12
N GLY A 113 -2.30 -3.61 9.13
CA GLY A 113 -2.53 -2.74 7.97
C GLY A 113 -3.70 -1.79 8.22
N ILE A 114 -3.55 -0.50 7.90
CA ILE A 114 -4.62 0.49 8.01
C ILE A 114 -4.93 1.17 6.69
N ASP A 115 -6.21 1.41 6.44
CA ASP A 115 -6.70 2.09 5.24
C ASP A 115 -8.00 2.84 5.59
N PRO A 116 -8.24 4.06 5.06
CA PRO A 116 -9.48 4.78 5.30
C PRO A 116 -10.71 4.11 4.65
N SER A 117 -10.52 3.28 3.64
CA SER A 117 -11.61 2.62 2.91
C SER A 117 -12.07 1.35 3.62
N ARG A 118 -13.33 1.37 4.09
CA ARG A 118 -13.99 0.19 4.66
C ARG A 118 -14.05 -0.99 3.70
N ASP A 119 -14.28 -0.72 2.41
CA ASP A 119 -14.38 -1.78 1.40
C ASP A 119 -13.03 -2.48 1.20
N VAL A 120 -11.94 -1.72 1.23
CA VAL A 120 -10.57 -2.24 1.14
C VAL A 120 -10.23 -3.09 2.37
N ILE A 121 -10.55 -2.62 3.58
CA ILE A 121 -10.30 -3.40 4.81
C ILE A 121 -11.12 -4.69 4.82
N ASN A 122 -12.41 -4.63 4.47
CA ASN A 122 -13.25 -5.83 4.36
C ASN A 122 -12.66 -6.85 3.37
N LEU A 123 -12.16 -6.37 2.22
CA LEU A 123 -11.49 -7.20 1.23
C LEU A 123 -10.22 -7.84 1.81
N CYS A 124 -9.40 -7.08 2.53
CA CYS A 124 -8.18 -7.59 3.16
C CYS A 124 -8.47 -8.68 4.19
N GLU A 125 -9.44 -8.44 5.09
CA GLU A 125 -9.85 -9.41 6.11
C GLU A 125 -10.36 -10.70 5.47
N GLN A 126 -11.20 -10.60 4.45
CA GLN A 126 -11.70 -11.77 3.72
C GLN A 126 -10.56 -12.55 3.04
N THR A 127 -9.63 -11.83 2.40
CA THR A 127 -8.56 -12.44 1.60
C THR A 127 -7.46 -13.07 2.46
N TYR A 128 -7.15 -12.48 3.62
CA TYR A 128 -5.97 -12.84 4.41
C TYR A 128 -6.27 -13.28 5.85
N SER A 129 -7.53 -13.54 6.19
CA SER A 129 -7.97 -14.02 7.53
C SER A 129 -7.21 -15.24 8.07
N THR A 130 -6.62 -16.06 7.21
CA THR A 130 -5.89 -17.28 7.62
C THR A 130 -4.43 -17.02 7.97
N ILE A 131 -3.91 -15.82 7.75
CA ILE A 131 -2.53 -15.47 8.08
C ILE A 131 -2.45 -15.09 9.56
N PRO A 132 -1.71 -15.85 10.39
CA PRO A 132 -1.55 -15.49 11.79
C PRO A 132 -0.76 -14.17 11.91
N ARG A 133 -1.04 -13.41 12.98
CA ARG A 133 -0.35 -12.16 13.34
C ARG A 133 -0.61 -10.97 12.40
N LEU A 134 -1.39 -11.18 11.34
CA LEU A 134 -1.84 -10.11 10.46
C LEU A 134 -3.26 -9.69 10.83
N SER A 135 -3.49 -8.40 10.96
CA SER A 135 -4.82 -7.82 11.07
C SER A 135 -4.94 -6.53 10.26
N PHE A 136 -6.17 -6.11 10.01
CA PHE A 136 -6.47 -4.91 9.27
C PHE A 136 -7.45 -4.05 10.06
N MET A 137 -7.34 -2.73 9.95
CA MET A 137 -8.29 -1.83 10.61
C MET A 137 -8.56 -0.58 9.77
N ILE A 138 -9.80 -0.11 9.86
CA ILE A 138 -10.18 1.16 9.23
C ILE A 138 -9.61 2.29 10.07
N ALA A 139 -8.83 3.16 9.46
CA ALA A 139 -8.41 4.37 10.11
C ALA A 139 -8.13 5.49 9.11
N ASP A 140 -8.49 6.72 9.50
CA ASP A 140 -8.04 7.91 8.80
C ASP A 140 -6.60 8.21 9.25
N PRO A 141 -5.63 8.29 8.32
CA PRO A 141 -4.26 8.68 8.65
C PRO A 141 -4.14 10.12 9.17
N LYS A 142 -5.21 10.94 9.18
CA LYS A 142 -5.20 12.31 9.72
C LYS A 142 -6.39 12.62 10.66
N PRO A 143 -6.21 13.46 11.70
CA PRO A 143 -4.94 13.87 12.30
C PRO A 143 -4.51 12.97 13.47
N TYR A 144 -5.35 12.04 13.93
CA TYR A 144 -5.08 11.25 15.13
C TYR A 144 -5.57 9.82 14.95
N LEU A 145 -4.65 8.94 14.53
CA LEU A 145 -4.84 7.52 14.71
C LEU A 145 -4.81 7.23 16.22
N SER A 146 -5.92 6.72 16.76
CA SER A 146 -6.08 6.41 18.19
C SER A 146 -5.37 5.12 18.60
N LEU A 147 -4.12 4.94 18.17
CA LEU A 147 -3.24 3.91 18.71
C LEU A 147 -2.64 4.43 20.02
N GLN A 148 -2.34 3.51 20.94
CA GLN A 148 -1.57 3.88 22.12
C GLN A 148 -0.19 4.37 21.69
N ASN A 149 0.30 5.42 22.34
CA ASN A 149 1.64 5.93 22.03
C ASN A 149 2.67 4.80 22.24
N GLU A 150 3.63 4.66 21.32
CA GLU A 150 4.69 3.63 21.37
C GLU A 150 4.18 2.17 21.32
N SER A 151 2.96 1.91 20.84
CA SER A 151 2.44 0.53 20.69
C SER A 151 2.93 -0.19 19.43
N MET A 152 3.66 0.50 18.56
CA MET A 152 4.18 -0.01 17.29
C MET A 152 5.67 0.32 17.23
N ASP A 153 6.47 -0.66 16.79
CA ASP A 153 7.92 -0.56 16.73
C ASP A 153 8.43 -0.11 15.36
N VAL A 154 7.63 -0.34 14.30
CA VAL A 154 7.93 -0.02 12.89
C VAL A 154 6.72 0.58 12.19
#